data_AF-A0A917QR46-F1
#
_entry.id   AF-A0A917QR46-F1
#
_cell.length_a   1.000
_cell.length_b   1.000
_cell.length_c   1.000
_cell.angle_alpha   90.00
_cell.angle_beta   90.00
_cell.angle_gamma   90.00
#
_symmetry.space_group_name_H-M   'P 1'
#
loop_
_entity.id
_entity.type
_entity.pdbx_description
1 polymer ?
#
loop_
_entity_poly.entity_id
_entity_poly.type
_entity_poly.pdbx_seq_one_letter_code
_entity_poly.pdbx_strand_id
1 'polypeptide(L)'
;MIPASSRSPRPLPPSTAGGPPSPSPVERDGDRVQQDDVNGDGYADLVVNNWDMELKAGGWWHNNRFVVFAAPGGTEPGSAARLTGRYVKPDPARTPYPFANDQSTQFTGDLDDDGHADVVVRNAVLRGAEQHVIWGGPDGPAGATKLPANVLPATAAGTLTATAPSTC
;
A
#
# COMPACT_ATOMS: atom_id res chain seq x y z
N MET A 1 -31.77 42.72 -55.95
CA MET A 1 -31.87 41.43 -55.22
C MET A 1 -30.45 40.87 -55.22
N ILE A 2 -29.62 40.96 -54.17
CA ILE A 2 -29.74 40.53 -52.76
C ILE A 2 -29.01 41.57 -51.86
N PRO A 3 -29.51 41.90 -50.65
CA PRO A 3 -28.89 42.89 -49.76
C PRO A 3 -27.81 42.28 -48.85
N ALA A 4 -26.86 43.13 -48.42
CA ALA A 4 -25.89 42.80 -47.38
C ALA A 4 -26.60 42.68 -46.01
N SER A 5 -26.44 41.54 -45.34
CA SER A 5 -27.01 41.33 -44.01
C SER A 5 -25.92 41.43 -42.95
N SER A 6 -25.92 42.56 -42.24
CA SER A 6 -25.20 42.76 -40.98
C SER A 6 -25.71 41.78 -39.92
N ARG A 7 -24.82 40.99 -39.29
CA ARG A 7 -25.14 40.27 -38.05
C ARG A 7 -24.65 41.11 -36.87
N SER A 8 -25.61 41.59 -36.07
CA SER A 8 -25.40 42.31 -34.81
C SER A 8 -24.64 41.46 -33.78
N PRO A 9 -23.88 42.06 -32.85
CA PRO A 9 -23.29 41.33 -31.73
C PRO A 9 -24.40 40.82 -30.81
N ARG A 10 -24.35 39.54 -30.44
CA ARG A 10 -25.24 38.95 -29.44
C ARG A 10 -24.87 39.52 -28.05
N PRO A 11 -25.82 40.00 -27.23
CA PRO A 11 -25.54 40.39 -25.85
C PRO A 11 -25.12 39.18 -25.01
N LEU A 12 -24.07 39.32 -24.22
CA LEU A 12 -23.72 38.33 -23.18
C LEU A 12 -24.76 38.42 -22.04
N PRO A 13 -25.25 37.30 -21.49
CA PRO A 13 -26.09 37.33 -20.29
C PRO A 13 -25.31 37.86 -19.08
N PRO A 14 -26.00 38.42 -18.07
CA PRO A 14 -25.38 39.09 -16.93
C PRO A 14 -24.52 38.14 -16.10
N SER A 15 -23.34 38.62 -15.73
CA SER A 15 -22.44 38.00 -14.74
C SER A 15 -23.14 38.00 -13.38
N THR A 16 -23.82 36.90 -13.04
CA THR A 16 -24.19 36.62 -11.66
C THR A 16 -22.94 36.10 -10.96
N ALA A 17 -22.36 36.96 -10.13
CA ALA A 17 -21.41 36.58 -9.10
C ALA A 17 -22.03 35.49 -8.21
N GLY A 18 -21.74 34.23 -8.52
CA GLY A 18 -21.69 33.15 -7.54
C GLY A 18 -20.25 33.03 -7.09
N GLY A 19 -20.01 32.92 -5.78
CA GLY A 19 -18.68 32.69 -5.21
C GLY A 19 -17.98 31.48 -5.85
N PRO A 20 -16.70 31.23 -5.52
CA PRO A 20 -16.00 30.07 -6.05
C PRO A 20 -16.92 28.85 -5.90
N PRO A 21 -17.09 28.03 -6.96
CA PRO A 21 -17.93 26.85 -6.84
C PRO A 21 -17.47 26.13 -5.58
N SER A 22 -18.42 25.86 -4.66
CA SER A 22 -18.20 24.78 -3.69
C SER A 22 -17.66 23.63 -4.53
N PRO A 23 -16.47 23.09 -4.22
CA PRO A 23 -15.88 22.09 -5.08
C PRO A 23 -16.96 21.05 -5.30
N SER A 24 -17.39 20.90 -6.56
CA SER A 24 -18.15 19.75 -6.99
C SER A 24 -17.45 18.56 -6.33
N PRO A 25 -18.18 17.60 -5.72
CA PRO A 25 -17.53 16.42 -5.18
C PRO A 25 -16.63 15.95 -6.29
N VAL A 26 -15.33 16.02 -6.04
CA VAL A 26 -14.29 15.54 -6.92
C VAL A 26 -14.86 14.28 -7.54
N GLU A 27 -15.12 14.33 -8.86
CA GLU A 27 -15.21 13.10 -9.63
C GLU A 27 -14.02 12.31 -9.13
N ARG A 28 -14.30 11.21 -8.45
CA ARG A 28 -13.28 10.46 -7.76
C ARG A 28 -12.30 9.99 -8.84
N ASP A 29 -11.21 10.72 -8.97
CA ASP A 29 -9.89 10.15 -9.17
C ASP A 29 -9.50 9.25 -7.96
N GLY A 30 -10.42 9.02 -7.01
CA GLY A 30 -10.35 8.17 -5.83
C GLY A 30 -10.73 6.71 -6.04
N ASP A 31 -10.60 6.18 -7.25
CA ASP A 31 -10.65 4.73 -7.52
C ASP A 31 -9.24 4.12 -7.62
N ARG A 32 -8.18 4.91 -7.42
CA ARG A 32 -6.86 4.36 -7.13
C ARG A 32 -6.82 4.04 -5.65
N VAL A 33 -7.08 2.79 -5.29
CA VAL A 33 -6.54 2.24 -4.04
C VAL A 33 -5.07 2.66 -3.99
N GLN A 34 -4.71 3.38 -2.93
CA GLN A 34 -3.33 3.76 -2.74
C GLN A 34 -2.57 2.47 -2.45
N GLN A 35 -1.75 2.06 -3.42
CA GLN A 35 -1.06 0.77 -3.38
C GLN A 35 -0.17 0.60 -2.15
N ASP A 36 0.16 1.70 -1.47
CA ASP A 36 1.06 1.75 -0.33
C ASP A 36 0.37 2.21 0.98
N ASP A 37 -0.95 2.40 1.00
CA ASP A 37 -1.70 2.90 2.17
C ASP A 37 -2.26 1.73 2.99
N VAL A 38 -1.49 1.25 3.96
CA VAL A 38 -1.77 -0.01 4.67
C VAL A 38 -2.85 0.18 5.73
N ASN A 39 -2.98 1.40 6.27
CA ASN A 39 -4.01 1.74 7.25
C ASN A 39 -5.26 2.40 6.66
N GLY A 40 -5.25 2.74 5.37
CA GLY A 40 -6.37 3.37 4.67
C GLY A 40 -6.61 4.83 5.09
N ASP A 41 -5.60 5.52 5.60
CA ASP A 41 -5.74 6.88 6.13
C ASP A 41 -5.63 7.99 5.06
N GLY A 42 -5.37 7.61 3.81
CA GLY A 42 -5.20 8.54 2.72
C GLY A 42 -3.73 8.92 2.47
N TYR A 43 -2.76 8.31 3.16
CA TYR A 43 -1.34 8.54 2.95
C TYR A 43 -0.60 7.24 2.60
N ALA A 44 0.32 7.33 1.64
CA ALA A 44 1.20 6.21 1.33
C ALA A 44 2.16 5.93 2.48
N ASP A 45 2.06 4.74 3.07
CA ASP A 45 2.93 4.23 4.12
C ASP A 45 4.25 3.69 3.56
N LEU A 46 5.21 3.46 4.46
CA LEU A 46 6.50 2.89 4.11
C LEU A 46 6.71 1.54 4.76
N VAL A 47 6.87 0.50 3.94
CA VAL A 47 7.38 -0.78 4.43
C VAL A 47 8.90 -0.71 4.52
N VAL A 48 9.42 -0.80 5.74
CA VAL A 48 10.85 -0.75 6.04
C VAL A 48 11.32 -2.15 6.41
N ASN A 49 12.36 -2.61 5.73
CA ASN A 49 13.08 -3.83 6.10
C ASN A 49 14.47 -3.46 6.63
N ASN A 50 14.72 -3.75 7.91
CA ASN A 50 16.01 -3.52 8.53
C ASN A 50 16.51 -4.77 9.26
N TRP A 51 17.82 -4.81 9.50
CA TRP A 51 18.49 -5.84 10.29
C TRP A 51 19.29 -5.17 11.40
N ASP A 52 19.11 -5.63 12.63
CA ASP A 52 19.90 -5.16 13.77
C ASP A 52 20.58 -6.34 14.47
N MET A 53 21.79 -6.11 14.96
CA MET A 53 22.56 -7.09 15.70
C MET A 53 22.55 -6.72 17.18
N GLU A 54 22.29 -7.70 18.05
CA GLU A 54 22.47 -7.50 19.48
C GLU A 54 23.95 -7.22 19.79
N LEU A 55 24.23 -6.05 20.37
CA LEU A 55 25.58 -5.63 20.75
C LEU A 55 26.06 -6.31 22.05
N LYS A 56 26.10 -7.64 22.07
CA LYS A 56 26.63 -8.46 23.18
C LYS A 56 27.41 -9.68 22.66
N ALA A 57 28.31 -10.24 23.47
CA ALA A 57 29.02 -11.46 23.11
C ALA A 57 28.03 -12.62 22.90
N GLY A 58 28.08 -13.25 21.71
CA GLY A 58 27.09 -14.24 21.29
C GLY A 58 25.72 -13.65 20.92
N GLY A 59 25.64 -12.34 20.64
CA GLY A 59 24.44 -11.68 20.15
C GLY A 59 23.98 -12.21 18.79
N TRP A 60 22.68 -12.25 18.59
CA TRP A 60 22.05 -12.71 17.36
C TRP A 60 21.62 -11.51 16.50
N TRP A 61 21.47 -11.71 15.19
CA TRP A 61 20.78 -10.72 14.38
C TRP A 61 19.27 -10.93 14.45
N HIS A 62 18.57 -9.81 14.47
CA HIS A 62 17.14 -9.72 14.36
C HIS A 62 16.78 -9.12 13.02
N ASN A 63 15.78 -9.72 12.39
CA ASN A 63 15.04 -9.02 11.37
C ASN A 63 14.16 -7.99 12.06
N ASN A 64 14.08 -6.80 11.49
CA ASN A 64 13.29 -5.72 12.03
C ASN A 64 12.54 -5.03 10.90
N ARG A 65 11.40 -5.63 10.55
CA ARG A 65 10.50 -5.14 9.52
C ARG A 65 9.32 -4.43 10.15
N PHE A 66 8.97 -3.27 9.59
CA PHE A 66 7.85 -2.46 10.04
C PHE A 66 7.11 -1.85 8.86
N VAL A 67 5.83 -1.57 9.06
CA VAL A 67 5.13 -0.53 8.30
C VAL A 67 5.23 0.75 9.10
N VAL A 68 5.72 1.82 8.50
CA VAL A 68 5.73 3.16 9.08
C VAL A 68 4.56 3.91 8.48
N PHE A 69 3.64 4.35 9.33
CA PHE A 69 2.45 5.06 8.92
C PHE A 69 2.80 6.52 8.58
N ALA A 70 2.45 6.92 7.37
CA ALA A 70 2.57 8.31 6.95
C ALA A 70 1.42 9.15 7.51
N ALA A 71 1.61 10.46 7.55
CA ALA A 71 0.62 11.41 8.03
C ALA A 71 0.80 12.74 7.28
N PRO A 72 -0.16 13.68 7.37
CA PRO A 72 0.04 15.02 6.81
C PRO A 72 1.30 15.66 7.41
N GLY A 73 2.26 16.01 6.55
CA GLY A 73 3.55 16.56 6.98
C GLY A 73 4.68 15.53 7.17
N GLY A 74 4.44 14.24 6.91
CA GLY A 74 5.43 13.17 6.95
C GLY A 74 5.08 12.08 7.98
N THR A 75 6.05 11.22 8.30
CA THR A 75 5.86 10.18 9.32
C THR A 75 5.92 10.78 10.72
N GLU A 76 4.88 10.64 11.53
CA GLU A 76 5.00 10.90 12.97
C GLU A 76 5.95 9.86 13.60
N PRO A 77 7.01 10.27 14.31
CA PRO A 77 7.91 9.33 14.97
C PRO A 77 7.16 8.50 16.03
N GLY A 78 6.93 7.22 15.75
CA GLY A 78 6.24 6.29 16.66
C GLY A 78 5.04 5.58 16.05
N SER A 79 4.53 6.06 14.92
CA SER A 79 3.40 5.45 14.20
C SER A 79 3.91 4.31 13.31
N ALA A 80 4.35 3.21 13.91
CA ALA A 80 4.85 2.06 13.14
C ALA A 80 4.36 0.72 13.70
N ALA A 81 4.01 -0.20 12.80
CA ALA A 81 3.62 -1.56 13.13
C ALA A 81 4.74 -2.55 12.82
N ARG A 82 5.26 -3.23 13.85
CA ARG A 82 6.27 -4.30 13.66
C ARG A 82 5.64 -5.52 13.00
N LEU A 83 6.25 -5.97 11.91
CA LEU A 83 5.85 -7.18 11.20
C LEU A 83 6.60 -8.41 11.72
N THR A 84 7.89 -8.27 12.05
CA THR A 84 8.72 -9.41 12.46
C THR A 84 8.21 -10.06 13.75
N GLY A 85 7.93 -11.37 13.67
CA GLY A 85 7.49 -12.17 14.81
C GLY A 85 6.04 -11.93 15.25
N ARG A 86 5.35 -10.92 14.69
CA ARG A 86 3.96 -10.58 15.03
C ARG A 86 2.95 -11.49 14.35
N TYR A 87 3.04 -11.64 13.03
CA TYR A 87 2.09 -12.43 12.24
C TYR A 87 2.68 -13.75 11.73
N VAL A 88 3.99 -13.78 11.52
CA VAL A 88 4.73 -14.98 11.10
C VAL A 88 5.79 -15.27 12.15
N LYS A 89 5.60 -16.38 12.88
CA LYS A 89 6.62 -16.87 13.83
C LYS A 89 7.69 -17.63 13.06
N PRO A 90 8.99 -17.26 13.18
CA PRO A 90 10.05 -18.05 12.60
C PRO A 90 10.02 -19.46 13.16
N ASP A 91 10.08 -20.48 12.28
CA ASP A 91 10.32 -21.85 12.71
C ASP A 91 11.81 -21.99 13.05
N PRO A 92 12.19 -22.18 14.33
CA PRO A 92 13.59 -22.25 14.72
C PRO A 92 14.34 -23.42 14.08
N ALA A 93 13.65 -24.48 13.62
CA ALA A 93 14.28 -25.58 12.90
C ALA A 93 14.63 -25.21 11.45
N ARG A 94 13.95 -24.22 10.86
CA ARG A 94 14.15 -23.72 9.49
C ARG A 94 14.87 -22.39 9.43
N THR A 95 14.92 -21.68 10.55
CA THR A 95 15.54 -20.36 10.71
C THR A 95 16.45 -20.32 11.96
N PRO A 96 17.38 -21.29 12.15
CA PRO A 96 18.23 -21.34 13.35
C PRO A 96 19.37 -20.32 13.36
N TYR A 97 19.55 -19.56 12.26
CA TYR A 97 20.63 -18.58 12.13
C TYR A 97 20.13 -17.27 11.50
N PRO A 98 20.77 -16.15 11.85
CA PRO A 98 20.55 -14.88 11.17
C PRO A 98 21.10 -14.95 9.75
N PHE A 99 20.21 -15.02 8.75
CA PHE A 99 20.61 -14.86 7.36
C PHE A 99 20.70 -13.38 7.02
N ALA A 100 21.89 -12.93 6.60
CA ALA A 100 22.14 -11.58 6.08
C ALA A 100 21.38 -11.23 4.77
N ASN A 101 20.50 -12.11 4.27
CA ASN A 101 19.86 -12.01 2.97
C ASN A 101 18.34 -12.22 3.03
N ASP A 102 17.64 -11.60 3.97
CA ASP A 102 16.21 -11.37 3.76
C ASP A 102 16.02 -10.33 2.65
N GLN A 103 16.00 -10.84 1.43
CA GLN A 103 15.63 -10.13 0.22
C GLN A 103 14.11 -10.09 0.10
N SER A 104 13.43 -9.59 1.13
CA SER A 104 12.02 -9.28 1.04
C SER A 104 11.84 -8.23 -0.03
N THR A 105 11.45 -8.69 -1.22
CA THR A 105 10.78 -7.86 -2.20
C THR A 105 9.44 -7.48 -1.57
N GLN A 106 9.39 -6.29 -1.00
CA GLN A 106 8.17 -5.72 -0.43
C GLN A 106 7.37 -5.21 -1.61
N PHE A 107 6.35 -5.97 -1.99
CA PHE A 107 5.36 -5.50 -2.94
C PHE A 107 4.11 -5.19 -2.17
N THR A 108 3.47 -4.11 -2.56
CA THR A 108 2.32 -3.54 -1.89
C THR A 108 1.17 -3.41 -2.87
N GLY A 109 -0.04 -3.51 -2.36
CA GLY A 109 -1.26 -3.38 -3.13
C GLY A 109 -2.43 -4.03 -2.41
N ASP A 110 -3.64 -3.60 -2.72
CA ASP A 110 -4.87 -4.17 -2.15
C ASP A 110 -5.24 -5.43 -2.92
N LEU A 111 -4.89 -6.59 -2.36
CA LEU A 111 -5.00 -7.90 -2.98
C LEU A 111 -6.37 -8.56 -2.72
N ASP A 112 -7.19 -8.01 -1.83
CA ASP A 112 -8.53 -8.52 -1.52
C ASP A 112 -9.66 -7.49 -1.68
N ASP A 113 -9.36 -6.31 -2.23
CA ASP A 113 -10.30 -5.21 -2.53
C ASP A 113 -10.99 -4.69 -1.25
N ASP A 114 -10.27 -4.69 -0.12
CA ASP A 114 -10.79 -4.27 1.18
C ASP A 114 -10.57 -2.76 1.46
N GLY A 115 -9.86 -2.07 0.57
CA GLY A 115 -9.53 -0.65 0.66
C GLY A 115 -8.23 -0.36 1.41
N HIS A 116 -7.50 -1.38 1.85
CA HIS A 116 -6.22 -1.26 2.53
C HIS A 116 -5.11 -1.96 1.74
N ALA A 117 -3.92 -1.37 1.70
CA ALA A 117 -2.78 -2.01 1.03
C ALA A 117 -2.27 -3.22 1.84
N ASP A 118 -2.07 -4.33 1.14
CA ASP A 118 -1.40 -5.51 1.66
C ASP A 118 0.09 -5.49 1.35
N VAL A 119 0.86 -6.29 2.09
CA VAL A 119 2.31 -6.41 1.90
C VAL A 119 2.69 -7.86 1.60
N VAL A 120 3.22 -8.12 0.42
CA VAL A 120 3.89 -9.38 0.10
C VAL A 120 5.29 -9.36 0.71
N VAL A 121 5.58 -10.34 1.54
CA VAL A 121 6.86 -10.50 2.19
C VAL A 121 7.48 -11.86 1.88
N ARG A 122 8.81 -11.92 1.81
CA ARG A 122 9.53 -13.15 1.51
C ARG A 122 10.66 -13.38 2.50
N ASN A 123 10.54 -14.41 3.32
CA ASN A 123 11.54 -14.79 4.30
C ASN A 123 12.45 -15.89 3.73
N ALA A 124 13.76 -15.67 3.73
CA ALA A 124 14.73 -16.73 3.43
C ALA A 124 14.79 -17.75 4.60
N VAL A 125 14.81 -19.04 4.28
CA VAL A 125 14.94 -20.14 5.25
C VAL A 125 16.06 -21.10 4.83
N LEU A 126 16.55 -21.97 5.73
CA LEU A 126 17.69 -22.88 5.49
C LEU A 126 17.62 -23.65 4.16
N ARG A 127 16.40 -24.02 3.72
CA ARG A 127 16.15 -24.80 2.51
C ARG A 127 15.05 -24.17 1.65
N GLY A 128 15.22 -22.89 1.31
CA GLY A 128 14.36 -22.19 0.36
C GLY A 128 13.91 -20.82 0.86
N ALA A 129 12.68 -20.46 0.55
CA ALA A 129 12.05 -19.26 1.08
C ALA A 129 10.58 -19.51 1.34
N GLU A 130 10.03 -18.74 2.26
CA GLU A 130 8.60 -18.72 2.56
C GLU A 130 8.06 -17.32 2.24
N GLN A 131 6.99 -17.28 1.46
CA GLN A 131 6.33 -16.03 1.09
C GLN A 131 5.01 -15.92 1.85
N HIS A 132 4.66 -14.71 2.27
CA HIS A 132 3.40 -14.44 2.93
C HIS A 132 2.80 -13.15 2.36
N VAL A 133 1.47 -13.09 2.32
CA VAL A 133 0.74 -11.83 2.26
C VAL A 133 0.49 -11.40 3.70
N ILE A 134 0.81 -10.16 4.03
CA ILE A 134 0.39 -9.50 5.26
C ILE A 134 -0.78 -8.60 4.90
N TRP A 135 -1.94 -8.87 5.47
CA TRP A 135 -3.18 -8.15 5.14
C TRP A 135 -3.20 -6.78 5.81
N GLY A 136 -3.58 -5.74 5.07
CA GLY A 136 -3.83 -4.39 5.57
C GLY A 136 -5.04 -4.31 6.49
N GLY A 137 -5.36 -3.11 6.99
CA GLY A 137 -6.54 -2.90 7.82
C GLY A 137 -6.55 -1.54 8.50
N PRO A 138 -7.66 -1.11 9.14
CA PRO A 138 -7.83 0.25 9.66
C PRO A 138 -6.85 0.66 10.77
N ASP A 139 -6.24 -0.32 11.46
CA ASP A 139 -5.19 -0.10 12.47
C ASP A 139 -3.79 -0.48 11.92
N GLY A 140 -3.67 -0.57 10.60
CA GLY A 140 -2.55 -1.15 9.86
C GLY A 140 -2.63 -2.68 9.73
N PRO A 141 -1.49 -3.38 9.60
CA PRO A 141 -1.45 -4.82 9.35
C PRO A 141 -2.36 -5.63 10.28
N ALA A 142 -3.21 -6.49 9.74
CA ALA A 142 -4.26 -7.20 10.48
C ALA A 142 -4.04 -8.73 10.55
N GLY A 143 -3.32 -9.32 9.60
CA GLY A 143 -3.13 -10.77 9.53
C GLY A 143 -2.06 -11.21 8.53
N ALA A 144 -1.87 -12.53 8.39
CA ALA A 144 -0.96 -13.07 7.38
C ALA A 144 -1.44 -14.39 6.78
N THR A 145 -1.21 -14.56 5.48
CA THR A 145 -1.46 -15.81 4.74
C THR A 145 -0.18 -16.30 4.11
N LYS A 146 0.14 -17.58 4.32
CA LYS A 146 1.32 -18.22 3.72
C LYS A 146 1.05 -18.56 2.25
N LEU A 147 1.92 -18.09 1.37
CA LEU A 147 1.91 -18.47 -0.04
C LEU A 147 2.60 -19.84 -0.25
N PRO A 148 2.24 -20.60 -1.29
CA PRO A 148 2.80 -21.92 -1.54
C PRO A 148 4.33 -21.88 -1.73
N ALA A 149 5.05 -22.90 -1.26
CA ALA A 149 6.52 -22.92 -1.29
C ALA A 149 7.13 -23.21 -2.68
N ASN A 150 6.32 -23.67 -3.63
CA ASN A 150 6.74 -24.09 -4.98
C ASN A 150 6.43 -23.05 -6.07
N VAL A 151 6.07 -21.82 -5.68
CA VAL A 151 5.90 -20.70 -6.62
C VAL A 151 7.20 -19.92 -6.75
N LEU A 152 7.40 -19.32 -7.92
CA LEU A 152 8.48 -18.36 -8.12
C LEU A 152 8.36 -17.20 -7.11
N PRO A 153 9.46 -16.51 -6.80
CA PRO A 153 9.38 -15.27 -6.03
C PRO A 153 8.34 -14.34 -6.67
N ALA A 154 7.53 -13.68 -5.84
CA ALA A 154 6.75 -12.55 -6.32
C ALA A 154 7.69 -11.57 -7.02
N THR A 155 7.22 -10.99 -8.12
CA THR A 155 7.98 -9.97 -8.88
C THR A 155 7.22 -8.65 -8.98
N ALA A 156 5.95 -8.64 -8.54
CA ALA A 156 5.06 -7.50 -8.46
C ALA A 156 3.86 -7.85 -7.56
N ALA A 157 3.20 -6.83 -7.04
CA ALA A 157 1.83 -6.87 -6.52
C ALA A 157 1.05 -5.73 -7.18
N GLY A 158 -0.28 -5.76 -7.06
CA GLY A 158 -1.13 -4.70 -7.59
C GLY A 158 -2.56 -4.87 -7.10
N THR A 159 -3.32 -3.78 -7.16
CA THR A 159 -4.70 -3.72 -6.73
C THR A 159 -5.59 -4.63 -7.58
N LEU A 160 -6.37 -5.50 -6.93
CA LEU A 160 -7.44 -6.25 -7.57
C LEU A 160 -8.73 -5.44 -7.45
N THR A 161 -9.13 -4.74 -8.52
CA THR A 161 -10.47 -4.11 -8.55
C THR A 161 -11.49 -5.13 -9.05
N ALA A 162 -12.44 -5.52 -8.19
CA ALA A 162 -13.57 -6.31 -8.65
C ALA A 162 -14.50 -5.41 -9.46
N THR A 163 -14.41 -5.46 -10.80
CA THR A 163 -15.44 -4.82 -11.62
C THR A 163 -16.74 -5.60 -11.44
N ALA A 164 -17.69 -5.07 -10.66
CA ALA A 164 -19.03 -5.63 -10.59
C ALA A 164 -19.59 -5.74 -12.02
N PRO A 165 -20.24 -6.86 -12.40
CA PRO A 165 -20.84 -6.97 -13.72
C PRO A 165 -21.87 -5.85 -13.88
N SER A 166 -21.69 -5.02 -14.91
CA SER A 166 -22.65 -3.98 -15.26
C SER A 166 -24.01 -4.66 -15.52
N THR A 167 -24.97 -4.44 -14.63
CA THR A 167 -26.34 -4.88 -14.90
C THR A 167 -26.90 -4.03 -16.03
N CYS A 168 -27.14 -4.66 -17.18
CA CYS A 168 -27.94 -4.12 -18.27
C CYS A 168 -29.41 -4.02 -17.87
#